data_AF-A0A934S0X6-F1
#
_entry.id   AF-A0A934S0X6-F1
#
_cell.length_a   1.000
_cell.length_b   1.000
_cell.length_c   1.000
_cell.angle_alpha   90.00
_cell.angle_beta   90.00
_cell.angle_gamma   90.00
#
_symmetry.space_group_name_H-M   'P 1'
#
loop_
_entity.id
_entity.type
_entity.pdbx_description
1 polymer ?
#
loop_
_entity_poly.entity_id
_entity_poly.type
_entity_poly.pdbx_seq_one_letter_code
_entity_poly.pdbx_strand_id
1 'polypeptide(L)'
;MSDPQRNHIQVWLSIVVATFVLGLLCWQHFTSGVPSHHLLHRSDLPAISNWWGALLLPGLTWFSSALVFKRESGRYPLAAQVGFLAALFYGIVLSIAFTNGLDQVASLMGPALLVIALFLPIYRPEYLLGFVLGMSYTFGAVLPTGFGLIVCVLAFLIYKLIRTIPVLLVRKLSKTN
;
A
#
# COMPACT_ATOMS: atom_id res chain seq x y z
N MET A 1 1.27 25.45 3.54
CA MET A 1 2.61 25.19 2.99
C MET A 1 2.61 25.66 1.54
N SER A 2 3.66 26.32 1.08
CA SER A 2 3.69 26.82 -0.29
C SER A 2 3.88 25.67 -1.29
N ASP A 3 3.38 25.83 -2.52
CA ASP A 3 3.53 24.81 -3.57
C ASP A 3 5.00 24.39 -3.81
N PRO A 4 6.00 25.29 -3.76
CA PRO A 4 7.41 24.92 -3.88
C PRO A 4 7.88 23.99 -2.75
N GLN A 5 7.48 24.26 -1.50
CA GLN A 5 7.85 23.42 -0.36
C GLN A 5 7.28 22.01 -0.48
N ARG A 6 6.03 21.88 -0.98
CA ARG A 6 5.39 20.58 -1.23
C ARG A 6 6.16 19.77 -2.25
N ASN A 7 6.49 20.39 -3.37
CA ASN A 7 7.22 19.73 -4.44
C ASN A 7 8.58 19.23 -3.95
N HIS A 8 9.30 20.02 -3.15
CA HIS A 8 10.57 19.59 -2.56
C HIS A 8 10.43 18.34 -1.69
N ILE A 9 9.44 18.29 -0.79
CA ILE A 9 9.25 17.11 0.07
C ILE A 9 8.89 15.87 -0.77
N GLN A 10 8.02 16.00 -1.76
CA GLN A 10 7.64 14.89 -2.63
C GLN A 10 8.83 14.33 -3.40
N VAL A 11 9.67 15.22 -3.95
CA VAL A 11 10.89 14.84 -4.66
C VAL A 11 11.85 14.14 -3.70
N TRP A 12 12.08 14.70 -2.50
CA TRP A 12 12.94 14.08 -1.49
C TRP A 12 12.47 12.67 -1.10
N LEU A 13 11.17 12.49 -0.81
CA LEU A 13 10.62 11.17 -0.50
C LEU A 13 10.81 10.18 -1.66
N SER A 14 10.57 10.64 -2.88
CA SER A 14 10.71 9.80 -4.08
C SER A 14 12.17 9.42 -4.34
N ILE A 15 13.12 10.32 -4.09
CA ILE A 15 14.56 10.05 -4.17
C ILE A 15 14.96 9.02 -3.12
N VAL A 16 14.53 9.17 -1.87
CA VAL A 16 14.83 8.22 -0.79
C VAL A 16 14.34 6.81 -1.16
N VAL A 17 13.10 6.71 -1.66
CA VAL A 17 12.53 5.42 -2.12
C VAL A 17 13.27 4.90 -3.35
N ALA A 18 13.63 5.76 -4.31
CA ALA A 18 14.40 5.37 -5.49
C ALA A 18 15.76 4.80 -5.09
N THR A 19 16.49 5.47 -4.21
CA THR A 19 17.79 5.01 -3.71
C THR A 19 17.66 3.67 -2.99
N PHE A 20 16.64 3.50 -2.14
CA PHE A 20 16.37 2.22 -1.47
C PHE A 20 16.14 1.08 -2.48
N VAL A 21 15.26 1.30 -3.46
CA VAL A 21 14.89 0.27 -4.44
C VAL A 21 16.03 -0.04 -5.40
N LEU A 22 16.75 0.97 -5.87
CA LEU A 22 17.93 0.75 -6.71
C LEU A 22 19.03 0.03 -5.94
N GLY A 23 19.26 0.38 -4.67
CA GLY A 23 20.19 -0.34 -3.80
C GLY A 23 19.81 -1.82 -3.66
N LEU A 24 18.54 -2.11 -3.43
CA LEU A 24 18.02 -3.49 -3.35
C LEU A 24 18.20 -4.24 -4.68
N LEU A 25 17.82 -3.63 -5.81
CA LEU A 25 17.91 -4.26 -7.13
C LEU A 25 19.35 -4.47 -7.57
N CYS A 26 20.25 -3.52 -7.29
CA CYS A 26 21.69 -3.68 -7.52
C CYS A 26 22.25 -4.84 -6.69
N TRP A 27 21.91 -4.91 -5.39
CA TRP A 27 22.31 -6.02 -4.55
C TRP A 27 21.82 -7.37 -5.11
N GLN A 28 20.54 -7.46 -5.50
CA GLN A 28 19.98 -8.67 -6.12
C GLN A 28 20.67 -9.01 -7.44
N HIS A 29 20.96 -8.01 -8.27
CA HIS A 29 21.66 -8.20 -9.55
C HIS A 29 23.03 -8.87 -9.37
N PHE A 30 23.81 -8.46 -8.35
CA PHE A 30 25.15 -8.99 -8.11
C PHE A 30 25.19 -10.28 -7.28
N THR A 31 24.12 -10.64 -6.58
CA THR A 31 24.12 -11.81 -5.67
C THR A 31 23.27 -12.98 -6.18
N SER A 32 22.03 -12.72 -6.59
CA SER A 32 21.03 -13.77 -6.89
C SER A 32 20.41 -13.65 -8.28
N GLY A 33 20.69 -12.57 -9.01
CA GLY A 33 19.87 -12.11 -10.12
C GLY A 33 18.59 -11.40 -9.64
N VAL A 34 18.07 -10.48 -10.46
CA VAL A 34 16.83 -9.76 -10.16
C VAL A 34 15.62 -10.68 -10.43
N PRO A 35 14.79 -10.99 -9.41
CA PRO A 35 13.69 -11.93 -9.59
C PRO A 35 12.63 -11.45 -10.57
N SER A 36 11.94 -12.41 -11.18
CA SER A 36 10.68 -12.18 -11.88
C SER A 36 9.59 -13.06 -11.28
N HIS A 37 8.45 -12.47 -10.95
CA HIS A 37 7.34 -13.20 -10.33
C HIS A 37 6.23 -13.44 -11.35
N HIS A 38 5.77 -14.68 -11.42
CA HIS A 38 4.58 -15.01 -12.18
C HIS A 38 3.32 -14.52 -11.45
N LEU A 39 2.35 -14.02 -12.21
CA LEU A 39 1.04 -13.66 -11.67
C LEU A 39 0.40 -14.85 -10.95
N LEU A 40 -0.17 -14.60 -9.77
CA LEU A 40 -0.86 -15.63 -8.95
C LEU A 40 -0.02 -16.89 -8.66
N HIS A 41 1.32 -16.78 -8.72
CA HIS A 41 2.23 -17.91 -8.56
C HIS A 41 2.00 -19.05 -9.58
N ARG A 42 1.47 -18.69 -10.77
CA ARG A 42 1.16 -19.63 -11.85
C ARG A 42 2.15 -19.49 -12.99
N SER A 43 2.95 -20.53 -13.23
CA SER A 43 4.00 -20.52 -14.26
C SER A 43 3.49 -20.35 -15.69
N ASP A 44 2.20 -20.63 -15.94
CA ASP A 44 1.56 -20.42 -17.24
C ASP A 44 1.17 -18.95 -17.52
N LEU A 45 1.28 -18.07 -16.52
CA LEU A 45 1.00 -16.63 -16.66
C LEU A 45 2.29 -15.81 -16.85
N PRO A 46 2.21 -14.59 -17.43
CA PRO A 46 3.37 -13.73 -17.63
C PRO A 46 4.17 -13.49 -16.34
N ALA A 47 5.49 -13.59 -16.45
CA ALA A 47 6.42 -13.20 -15.39
C ALA A 47 6.68 -11.70 -15.44
N ILE A 48 6.65 -11.05 -14.28
CA ILE A 48 6.92 -9.62 -14.15
C ILE A 48 8.22 -9.45 -13.37
N SER A 49 9.21 -8.80 -13.99
CA SER A 49 10.50 -8.52 -13.37
C SER A 49 10.42 -7.44 -12.30
N ASN A 50 11.19 -7.62 -11.22
CA ASN A 50 11.30 -6.64 -10.14
C ASN A 50 11.99 -5.33 -10.58
N TRP A 51 12.64 -5.30 -11.74
CA TRP A 51 13.18 -4.07 -12.33
C TRP A 51 12.15 -2.97 -12.49
N TRP A 52 10.88 -3.32 -12.73
CA TRP A 52 9.79 -2.34 -12.79
C TRP A 52 9.63 -1.54 -11.48
N GLY A 53 10.08 -2.09 -10.35
CA GLY A 53 10.08 -1.40 -9.07
C GLY A 53 10.91 -0.11 -9.07
N ALA A 54 12.00 -0.05 -9.86
CA ALA A 54 12.86 1.14 -9.95
C ALA A 54 12.11 2.38 -10.45
N LEU A 55 11.10 2.19 -11.31
CA LEU A 55 10.22 3.25 -11.79
C LEU A 55 8.94 3.36 -10.96
N LEU A 56 8.31 2.22 -10.66
CA LEU A 56 7.01 2.16 -10.01
C LEU A 56 7.03 2.76 -8.60
N LEU A 57 8.02 2.44 -7.77
CA LEU A 57 8.02 2.84 -6.35
C LEU A 57 8.26 4.34 -6.16
N PRO A 58 9.21 5.00 -6.86
CA PRO A 58 9.32 6.46 -6.82
C PRO A 58 8.06 7.14 -7.34
N GLY A 59 7.48 6.64 -8.45
CA GLY A 59 6.23 7.17 -9.01
C GLY A 59 5.04 7.04 -8.05
N LEU A 60 4.89 5.86 -7.41
CA LEU A 60 3.86 5.60 -6.42
C LEU A 60 4.04 6.48 -5.17
N THR A 61 5.29 6.72 -4.76
CA THR A 61 5.64 7.61 -3.63
C THR A 61 5.24 9.04 -3.95
N TRP A 62 5.62 9.55 -5.12
CA TRP A 62 5.26 10.89 -5.57
C TRP A 62 3.74 11.08 -5.68
N PHE A 63 3.05 10.12 -6.29
CA PHE A 63 1.60 10.16 -6.44
C PHE A 63 0.88 10.10 -5.08
N SER A 64 1.25 9.14 -4.23
CA SER A 64 0.61 8.94 -2.92
C SER A 64 0.82 10.15 -2.01
N SER A 65 2.05 10.69 -1.96
CA SER A 65 2.35 11.91 -1.22
C SER A 65 1.54 13.11 -1.72
N ALA A 66 1.36 13.26 -3.03
CA ALA A 66 0.51 14.31 -3.61
C ALA A 66 -0.93 14.22 -3.14
N LEU A 67 -1.50 13.02 -3.10
CA LEU A 67 -2.86 12.82 -2.61
C LEU A 67 -2.98 13.12 -1.11
N VAL A 68 -1.99 12.76 -0.29
CA VAL A 68 -1.96 13.09 1.15
C VAL A 68 -1.94 14.61 1.33
N PHE A 69 -1.03 15.32 0.66
CA PHE A 69 -0.93 16.78 0.78
C PHE A 69 -2.17 17.52 0.28
N LYS A 70 -2.85 17.00 -0.75
CA LYS A 70 -4.11 17.58 -1.23
C LYS A 70 -5.22 17.47 -0.18
N ARG A 71 -5.20 16.39 0.61
CA ARG A 71 -6.19 16.13 1.67
C ARG A 71 -5.89 16.92 2.94
N GLU A 72 -4.62 17.05 3.28
CA GLU A 72 -4.15 17.59 4.55
C GLU A 72 -3.44 18.91 4.25
N SER A 73 -4.09 20.05 4.51
CA SER A 73 -3.80 21.45 4.13
C SER A 73 -2.33 21.93 4.23
N GLY A 74 -1.42 21.26 3.52
CA GLY A 74 0.02 21.52 3.51
C GLY A 74 0.82 20.98 4.70
N ARG A 75 0.34 20.05 5.53
CA ARG A 75 1.19 19.38 6.55
C ARG A 75 1.00 17.87 6.48
N TYR A 76 2.08 17.12 6.68
CA TYR A 76 1.97 15.67 6.87
C TYR A 76 1.39 15.40 8.26
N PRO A 77 0.14 14.92 8.38
CA PRO A 77 -0.43 14.66 9.68
C PRO A 77 0.24 13.42 10.29
N LEU A 78 0.37 13.40 11.62
CA LEU A 78 0.84 12.24 12.36
C LEU A 78 0.03 10.98 12.00
N ALA A 79 -1.28 11.12 11.79
CA ALA A 79 -2.15 10.03 11.39
C ALA A 79 -1.76 9.38 10.05
N ALA A 80 -1.26 10.15 9.06
CA ALA A 80 -0.81 9.58 7.79
C ALA A 80 0.54 8.85 7.96
N GLN A 81 1.42 9.36 8.82
CA GLN A 81 2.69 8.70 9.14
C GLN A 81 2.45 7.38 9.88
N VAL A 82 1.57 7.38 10.89
CA VAL A 82 1.18 6.17 11.62
C VAL A 82 0.49 5.18 10.68
N GLY A 83 -0.39 5.63 9.79
CA GLY A 83 -1.05 4.77 8.80
C GLY A 83 -0.05 4.13 7.82
N PHE A 84 0.91 4.92 7.32
CA PHE A 84 2.01 4.42 6.50
C PHE A 84 2.83 3.36 7.23
N LEU A 85 3.28 3.64 8.46
CA LEU A 85 4.08 2.72 9.26
C LEU A 85 3.33 1.43 9.61
N ALA A 86 2.03 1.53 9.94
CA ALA A 86 1.19 0.38 10.21
C ALA A 86 1.06 -0.52 8.97
N ALA A 87 0.84 0.06 7.79
CA ALA A 87 0.75 -0.70 6.55
C ALA A 87 2.11 -1.28 6.12
N LEU A 88 3.20 -0.56 6.35
CA LEU A 88 4.57 -1.05 6.14
C LEU A 88 4.84 -2.28 7.00
N PHE A 89 4.56 -2.18 8.29
CA PHE A 89 4.71 -3.30 9.22
C PHE A 89 3.83 -4.49 8.81
N TYR A 90 2.59 -4.22 8.41
CA TYR A 90 1.68 -5.24 7.92
C TYR A 90 2.23 -6.00 6.69
N GLY A 91 2.75 -5.27 5.70
CA GLY A 91 3.39 -5.86 4.52
C GLY A 91 4.63 -6.68 4.87
N ILE A 92 5.44 -6.22 5.82
CA ILE A 92 6.61 -6.97 6.31
C ILE A 92 6.17 -8.28 6.97
N VAL A 93 5.17 -8.24 7.86
CA VAL A 93 4.64 -9.44 8.52
C VAL A 93 4.08 -10.43 7.50
N LEU A 94 3.34 -9.95 6.50
CA LEU A 94 2.83 -10.81 5.43
C LEU A 94 3.96 -11.44 4.60
N SER A 95 4.99 -10.67 4.29
CA SER A 95 6.18 -11.15 3.57
C SER A 95 6.92 -12.23 4.36
N ILE A 96 7.08 -12.03 5.67
CA ILE A 96 7.68 -13.03 6.58
C ILE A 96 6.80 -14.29 6.63
N ALA A 97 5.49 -14.14 6.84
CA ALA A 97 4.58 -15.29 6.90
C ALA A 97 4.65 -16.13 5.63
N PHE A 98 4.62 -15.49 4.45
CA PHE A 98 4.72 -16.19 3.17
C PHE A 98 6.07 -16.86 2.96
N THR A 99 7.17 -16.15 3.25
CA THR A 99 8.53 -16.70 3.05
C THR A 99 8.81 -17.90 3.98
N ASN A 100 8.15 -17.96 5.14
CA ASN A 100 8.26 -19.08 6.09
C ASN A 100 7.21 -20.18 5.87
N GLY A 101 6.41 -20.13 4.78
CA GLY A 101 5.39 -21.14 4.49
C GLY A 101 4.23 -21.17 5.49
N LEU A 102 3.98 -20.06 6.20
CA LEU A 102 2.85 -19.92 7.12
C LEU A 102 1.56 -19.62 6.34
N ASP A 103 1.16 -20.54 5.45
CA ASP A 103 0.08 -20.35 4.46
C ASP A 103 -1.26 -19.97 5.10
N GLN A 104 -1.58 -20.55 6.27
CA GLN A 104 -2.80 -20.22 7.01
C GLN A 104 -2.80 -18.76 7.48
N VAL A 105 -1.65 -18.26 7.95
CA VAL A 105 -1.53 -16.86 8.40
C VAL A 105 -1.58 -15.93 7.19
N ALA A 106 -0.78 -16.21 6.16
CA ALA A 106 -0.72 -15.37 4.96
C ALA A 106 -2.07 -15.29 4.22
N SER A 107 -2.81 -16.40 4.12
CA SER A 107 -4.13 -16.46 3.48
C SER A 107 -5.21 -15.70 4.25
N LEU A 108 -5.14 -15.63 5.59
CA LEU A 108 -6.08 -14.87 6.42
C LEU A 108 -5.79 -13.37 6.44
N MET A 109 -4.55 -12.95 6.18
CA MET A 109 -4.17 -11.55 6.21
C MET A 109 -4.93 -10.73 5.15
N GLY A 110 -4.99 -11.17 3.89
CA GLY A 110 -5.75 -10.46 2.85
C GLY A 110 -7.21 -10.14 3.25
N PRO A 111 -8.02 -11.14 3.65
CA PRO A 111 -9.37 -10.93 4.19
C PRO A 111 -9.40 -10.05 5.45
N ALA A 112 -8.41 -10.14 6.34
CA ALA A 112 -8.35 -9.31 7.54
C ALA A 112 -8.30 -7.80 7.21
N LEU A 113 -7.68 -7.41 6.08
CA LEU A 113 -7.72 -6.02 5.61
C LEU A 113 -9.15 -5.54 5.34
N LEU A 114 -10.03 -6.40 4.79
CA LEU A 114 -11.43 -6.05 4.54
C LEU A 114 -12.22 -5.85 5.84
N VAL A 115 -11.91 -6.65 6.87
CA VAL A 115 -12.48 -6.47 8.22
C VAL A 115 -12.00 -5.16 8.83
N ILE A 116 -10.70 -4.86 8.73
CA ILE A 116 -10.12 -3.59 9.21
C ILE A 116 -10.77 -2.39 8.50
N ALA A 117 -11.11 -2.52 7.21
CA ALA A 117 -11.75 -1.48 6.41
C ALA A 117 -13.15 -1.08 6.92
N LEU A 118 -13.80 -1.89 7.77
CA LEU A 118 -15.05 -1.50 8.44
C LEU A 118 -14.82 -0.33 9.42
N PHE A 119 -13.64 -0.28 10.03
CA PHE A 119 -13.32 0.65 11.12
C PHE A 119 -12.39 1.77 10.67
N LEU A 120 -11.42 1.46 9.79
CA LEU A 120 -10.36 2.38 9.40
C LEU A 120 -10.36 2.64 7.88
N PRO A 121 -10.06 3.87 7.43
CA PRO A 121 -10.03 4.22 6.01
C PRO A 121 -8.72 3.75 5.35
N ILE A 122 -8.46 2.44 5.34
CA ILE A 122 -7.21 1.86 4.82
C ILE A 122 -7.05 1.96 3.29
N TYR A 123 -8.09 2.43 2.58
CA TYR A 123 -8.02 2.77 1.16
C TYR A 123 -7.18 4.04 0.88
N ARG A 124 -6.76 4.75 1.92
CA ARG A 124 -5.98 5.98 1.80
C ARG A 124 -4.57 5.68 1.24
N PRO A 125 -4.01 6.59 0.44
CA PRO A 125 -2.77 6.37 -0.32
C PRO A 125 -1.55 6.07 0.56
N GLU A 126 -1.46 6.63 1.77
CA GLU A 126 -0.37 6.34 2.69
C GLU A 126 -0.28 4.85 3.10
N TYR A 127 -1.42 4.15 3.19
CA TYR A 127 -1.46 2.73 3.52
C TYR A 127 -1.00 1.88 2.33
N LEU A 128 -1.47 2.20 1.12
CA LEU A 128 -1.03 1.52 -0.10
C LEU A 128 0.49 1.60 -0.26
N LEU A 129 1.06 2.80 -0.12
CA LEU A 129 2.50 3.00 -0.24
C LEU A 129 3.28 2.19 0.81
N GLY A 130 2.85 2.23 2.08
CA GLY A 130 3.48 1.47 3.16
C GLY A 130 3.45 -0.02 2.89
N PHE A 131 2.28 -0.56 2.55
CA PHE A 131 2.08 -1.97 2.23
C PHE A 131 2.98 -2.44 1.08
N VAL A 132 3.01 -1.70 -0.04
CA VAL A 132 3.81 -2.06 -1.22
C VAL A 132 5.30 -2.05 -0.88
N LEU A 133 5.79 -1.03 -0.17
CA LEU A 133 7.19 -0.98 0.26
C LEU A 133 7.56 -2.15 1.17
N GLY A 134 6.68 -2.51 2.12
CA GLY A 134 6.91 -3.64 3.03
C GLY A 134 6.99 -5.00 2.32
N MET A 135 6.30 -5.12 1.19
CA MET A 135 6.26 -6.34 0.38
C MET A 135 7.34 -6.40 -0.71
N SER A 136 8.05 -5.29 -0.96
CA SER A 136 8.90 -5.13 -2.14
C SER A 136 10.13 -6.05 -2.17
N TYR A 137 10.64 -6.46 -1.00
CA TYR A 137 11.75 -7.41 -0.94
C TYR A 137 11.34 -8.81 -1.42
N THR A 138 10.17 -9.30 -0.99
CA THR A 138 9.73 -10.68 -1.24
C THR A 138 8.98 -10.84 -2.57
N PHE A 139 8.18 -9.85 -2.96
CA PHE A 139 7.28 -9.96 -4.12
C PHE A 139 7.53 -8.91 -5.21
N GLY A 140 8.53 -8.05 -5.03
CA GLY A 140 8.72 -6.87 -5.86
C GLY A 140 7.62 -5.83 -5.67
N ALA A 141 7.62 -4.81 -6.52
CA ALA A 141 6.69 -3.69 -6.38
C ALA A 141 5.35 -3.89 -7.11
N VAL A 142 5.38 -4.62 -8.25
CA VAL A 142 4.23 -4.68 -9.16
C VAL A 142 3.09 -5.53 -8.60
N LEU A 143 3.39 -6.74 -8.11
CA LEU A 143 2.37 -7.63 -7.55
C LEU A 143 1.66 -7.02 -6.33
N PRO A 144 2.38 -6.49 -5.32
CA PRO A 144 1.73 -5.86 -4.17
C PRO A 144 0.97 -4.60 -4.54
N THR A 145 1.40 -3.85 -5.58
CA THR A 145 0.65 -2.69 -6.07
C THR A 145 -0.68 -3.12 -6.67
N GLY A 146 -0.68 -4.14 -7.53
CA GLY A 146 -1.91 -4.68 -8.12
C GLY A 146 -2.88 -5.19 -7.04
N PHE A 147 -2.39 -6.04 -6.13
CA PHE A 147 -3.19 -6.54 -5.01
C PHE A 147 -3.69 -5.39 -4.11
N GLY A 148 -2.81 -4.47 -3.72
CA GLY A 148 -3.13 -3.35 -2.87
C GLY A 148 -4.18 -2.43 -3.47
N LEU A 149 -4.14 -2.16 -4.78
CA LEU A 149 -5.16 -1.36 -5.47
C LEU A 149 -6.54 -2.03 -5.44
N ILE A 150 -6.61 -3.35 -5.65
CA ILE A 150 -7.86 -4.11 -5.52
C ILE A 150 -8.41 -3.95 -4.09
N VAL A 151 -7.55 -4.15 -3.08
CA VAL A 151 -7.92 -3.99 -1.67
C VAL A 151 -8.35 -2.54 -1.38
N CYS A 152 -7.69 -1.52 -1.93
CA CYS A 152 -8.07 -0.13 -1.74
C CYS A 152 -9.48 0.15 -2.27
N VAL A 153 -9.85 -0.38 -3.44
CA VAL A 153 -11.21 -0.22 -4.00
C VAL A 153 -12.23 -0.88 -3.09
N LEU A 154 -11.99 -2.13 -2.68
CA LEU A 154 -12.88 -2.85 -1.77
C LEU A 154 -13.02 -2.14 -0.43
N ALA A 155 -11.90 -1.71 0.16
CA ALA A 155 -11.87 -0.97 1.42
C ALA A 155 -12.59 0.37 1.33
N PHE A 156 -12.50 1.07 0.19
CA PHE A 156 -13.27 2.30 -0.05
C PHE A 156 -14.76 2.03 -0.02
N LEU A 157 -15.22 0.99 -0.75
CA LEU A 157 -16.64 0.61 -0.77
C LEU A 157 -17.15 0.21 0.61
N ILE A 158 -16.39 -0.60 1.35
CA ILE A 158 -16.72 -1.02 2.71
C ILE A 158 -16.80 0.19 3.65
N TYR A 159 -15.77 1.03 3.67
CA TYR A 159 -15.68 2.15 4.59
C TYR A 159 -16.70 3.26 4.29
N LYS A 160 -17.01 3.51 3.01
CA LYS A 160 -17.92 4.61 2.61
C LYS A 160 -19.37 4.18 2.47
N LEU A 161 -19.65 2.98 1.95
CA LEU A 161 -21.02 2.53 1.72
C LEU A 161 -21.53 1.75 2.94
N ILE A 162 -20.85 0.67 3.30
CA ILE A 162 -21.35 -0.28 4.31
C ILE A 162 -21.41 0.37 5.69
N ARG A 163 -20.40 1.15 6.09
CA ARG A 163 -20.43 1.86 7.38
C ARG A 163 -21.52 2.94 7.46
N THR A 164 -21.83 3.61 6.35
CA THR A 164 -22.76 4.75 6.34
C THR A 164 -24.22 4.29 6.42
N ILE A 165 -24.54 3.11 5.89
CA ILE A 165 -25.90 2.56 5.84
C ILE A 165 -26.54 2.39 7.25
N PRO A 166 -25.90 1.74 8.24
CA PRO A 166 -26.45 1.62 9.60
C PRO A 166 -26.69 2.98 10.26
N VAL A 167 -25.76 3.94 10.08
CA VAL A 167 -25.87 5.28 10.69
C VAL A 167 -27.06 6.05 10.11
N LEU A 168 -27.30 5.94 8.80
CA LEU A 168 -28.44 6.57 8.15
C LEU A 168 -29.77 5.90 8.54
N LEU A 169 -29.80 4.57 8.64
CA LEU A 169 -30.97 3.82 9.11
C LEU A 169 -31.36 4.21 10.55
N VAL A 170 -30.40 4.23 11.47
CA VAL A 170 -30.63 4.62 12.87
C VAL A 170 -31.13 6.07 12.96
N ARG A 171 -30.54 7.00 12.20
CA ARG A 171 -31.01 8.39 12.16
C ARG A 171 -32.43 8.53 11.59
N LYS A 172 -32.81 7.72 10.61
CA LYS A 172 -34.16 7.73 10.03
C LYS A 172 -35.18 7.22 11.04
N LEU A 173 -34.90 6.11 11.71
CA LEU A 173 -35.77 5.55 12.76
C LEU A 173 -35.93 6.52 13.94
N SER A 174 -34.86 7.17 14.38
CA SER A 174 -34.89 8.14 15.48
C SER A 174 -35.66 9.44 15.17
N LYS A 175 -35.88 9.78 13.90
CA LYS A 175 -36.66 10.98 13.50
C LYS A 175 -38.16 10.71 13.35
N THR A 176 -38.57 9.45 13.45
CA THR A 176 -39.98 9.04 13.24
C THR A 176 -40.71 8.79 14.57
N ASN A 177 -40.00 8.91 15.70
CA ASN A 177 -40.53 8.99 17.07
C ASN A 177 -40.43 10.43 17.56
#